data_AF-A0A850NXV5-F1
#
_entry.id   AF-A0A850NXV5-F1
#
_cell.length_a   1.000
_cell.length_b   1.000
_cell.length_c   1.000
_cell.angle_alpha   90.00
_cell.angle_beta   90.00
_cell.angle_gamma   90.00
#
_symmetry.space_group_name_H-M   'P 1'
#
loop_
_entity.id
_entity.type
_entity.pdbx_description
1 polymer ?
#
loop_
_entity_poly.entity_id
_entity_poly.type
_entity_poly.pdbx_seq_one_letter_code
_entity_poly.pdbx_strand_id
1 'polypeptide(L)'
;VRALPGNAAGLVQPVITPRFIPACTDALLAGLARLAAETGVRVQTHASESDWEHAHVLARCGCTDTEALDRFGLLRRHAVLAHGNFLDVQDLARIAAREAAVAHCPISNAFFADSVLPVRALLDRGVNCGLGTDIAGGFSPSIFENARAAVLSARMLASGTDPGRAPAARGAG
;
A
#
# COMPACT_ATOMS: atom_id res chain seq x y z
N VAL A 1 -18.64 7.62 15.68
CA VAL A 1 -18.88 7.29 14.24
C VAL A 1 -20.17 6.51 14.05
N ARG A 2 -20.33 5.32 14.65
CA ARG A 2 -21.57 4.53 14.48
C ARG A 2 -22.83 5.23 14.99
N ALA A 3 -22.71 6.03 16.06
CA ALA A 3 -23.81 6.83 16.60
C ALA A 3 -23.95 8.24 15.99
N LEU A 4 -23.26 8.54 14.87
CA LEU A 4 -23.40 9.85 14.23
C LEU A 4 -24.84 10.06 13.71
N PRO A 5 -25.44 11.25 13.90
CA PRO A 5 -26.74 11.56 13.32
C PRO A 5 -26.74 11.31 11.80
N GLY A 6 -27.78 10.64 11.29
CA GLY A 6 -27.89 10.29 9.88
C GLY A 6 -27.16 9.00 9.44
N ASN A 7 -26.38 8.35 10.31
CA ASN A 7 -25.67 7.10 9.97
C ASN A 7 -26.46 5.82 10.33
N ALA A 8 -27.79 5.86 10.31
CA ALA A 8 -28.64 4.74 10.72
C ALA A 8 -28.43 3.47 9.87
N ALA A 9 -28.09 3.63 8.60
CA ALA A 9 -27.76 2.52 7.69
C ALA A 9 -26.31 2.01 7.83
N GLY A 10 -25.50 2.59 8.72
CA GLY A 10 -24.12 2.15 8.96
C GLY A 10 -23.17 2.33 7.77
N LEU A 11 -23.46 3.23 6.84
CA LEU A 11 -22.63 3.49 5.66
C LEU A 11 -21.28 4.15 6.02
N VAL A 12 -21.21 4.88 7.15
CA VAL A 12 -19.97 5.49 7.65
C VAL A 12 -19.38 4.60 8.76
N GLN A 13 -18.18 4.09 8.53
CA GLN A 13 -17.45 3.23 9.48
C GLN A 13 -16.13 3.88 9.90
N PRO A 14 -15.67 3.67 11.15
CA PRO A 14 -14.35 4.12 11.58
C PRO A 14 -13.23 3.27 10.95
N VAL A 15 -12.06 3.88 10.81
CA VAL A 15 -10.81 3.23 10.39
C VAL A 15 -9.65 3.77 11.23
N ILE A 16 -8.82 2.88 11.74
CA ILE A 16 -7.57 3.25 12.43
C ILE A 16 -6.54 3.62 11.37
N THR A 17 -5.92 4.79 11.52
CA THR A 17 -5.03 5.35 10.51
C THR A 17 -3.72 5.82 11.12
N PRO A 18 -2.78 4.91 11.46
CA PRO A 18 -1.39 5.34 11.52
C PRO A 18 -1.02 5.88 10.14
N ARG A 19 -0.44 7.08 10.09
CA ARG A 19 -0.12 7.71 8.79
C ARG A 19 0.80 6.78 7.98
N PHE A 20 1.92 6.41 8.61
CA PHE A 20 2.97 5.52 8.17
C PHE A 20 3.98 5.39 9.33
N ILE A 21 4.87 4.39 9.29
CA ILE A 21 5.82 4.12 10.38
C ILE A 21 6.66 5.36 10.74
N PRO A 22 7.27 6.10 9.79
CA PRO A 22 8.12 7.25 10.11
C PRO A 22 7.47 8.33 10.98
N ALA A 23 6.15 8.54 10.88
CA ALA A 23 5.44 9.55 11.68
C ALA A 23 4.82 9.04 12.98
N CYS A 24 4.97 7.75 13.29
CA CYS A 24 4.35 7.15 14.46
C CYS A 24 5.43 6.58 15.39
N THR A 25 5.39 6.92 16.68
CA THR A 25 6.24 6.27 17.69
C THR A 25 5.79 4.82 17.92
N ASP A 26 6.68 3.99 18.46
CA ASP A 26 6.36 2.59 18.75
C ASP A 26 5.19 2.45 19.73
N ALA A 27 5.14 3.34 20.74
CA ALA A 27 4.04 3.39 21.69
C ALA A 27 2.69 3.72 21.03
N LEU A 28 2.69 4.63 20.03
CA LEU A 28 1.50 4.94 19.25
C LEU A 28 1.08 3.75 18.39
N LEU A 29 2.01 3.12 17.67
CA LEU A 29 1.74 1.95 16.84
C LEU A 29 1.15 0.79 17.66
N ALA A 30 1.77 0.47 18.81
CA ALA A 30 1.27 -0.56 19.72
C ALA A 30 -0.10 -0.21 20.32
N GLY A 31 -0.33 1.06 20.66
CA GLY A 31 -1.62 1.53 21.14
C GLY A 31 -2.74 1.41 20.09
N LEU A 32 -2.47 1.77 18.85
CA LEU A 32 -3.40 1.63 17.74
C LEU A 32 -3.67 0.16 17.40
N ALA A 33 -2.66 -0.71 17.49
CA ALA A 33 -2.83 -2.15 17.28
C ALA A 33 -3.76 -2.78 18.33
N ARG A 34 -3.57 -2.41 19.60
CA ARG A 34 -4.46 -2.82 20.69
C ARG A 34 -5.89 -2.33 20.45
N LEU A 35 -6.06 -1.06 20.09
CA LEU A 35 -7.38 -0.51 19.78
C LEU A 35 -8.05 -1.23 18.59
N ALA A 36 -7.27 -1.56 17.55
CA ALA A 36 -7.76 -2.33 16.41
C ALA A 36 -8.22 -3.74 16.83
N ALA A 37 -7.50 -4.38 17.75
CA ALA A 37 -7.86 -5.68 18.28
C ALA A 37 -9.13 -5.64 19.14
N GLU A 38 -9.26 -4.65 20.02
CA GLU A 38 -10.42 -4.48 20.91
C GLU A 38 -11.70 -4.12 20.15
N THR A 39 -11.59 -3.33 19.09
CA THR A 39 -12.76 -2.77 18.38
C THR A 39 -13.11 -3.48 17.08
N GLY A 40 -12.18 -4.27 16.53
CA GLY A 40 -12.35 -4.97 15.24
C GLY A 40 -12.47 -4.03 14.04
N VAL A 41 -12.09 -2.76 14.17
CA VAL A 41 -12.14 -1.77 13.08
C VAL A 41 -11.02 -2.01 12.08
N ARG A 42 -11.22 -1.51 10.85
CA ARG A 42 -10.23 -1.60 9.78
C ARG A 42 -8.99 -0.78 10.10
N VAL A 43 -7.89 -1.09 9.43
CA VAL A 43 -6.64 -0.32 9.48
C VAL A 43 -6.30 0.17 8.08
N GLN A 44 -5.84 1.40 7.93
CA GLN A 44 -5.22 1.88 6.70
C GLN A 44 -3.92 2.63 7.01
N THR A 45 -2.90 2.47 6.18
CA THR A 45 -1.59 3.13 6.33
C THR A 45 -0.88 3.18 4.98
N HIS A 46 0.15 4.00 4.86
CA HIS A 46 1.13 3.88 3.78
C HIS A 46 2.19 2.85 4.21
N ALA A 47 2.76 2.16 3.22
CA ALA A 47 3.87 1.22 3.43
C ALA A 47 4.65 1.06 2.13
N SER A 48 5.98 1.13 2.23
CA SER A 48 6.90 0.82 1.12
C SER A 48 6.58 1.63 -0.15
N GLU A 49 6.30 2.93 0.01
CA GLU A 49 5.95 3.86 -1.08
C GLU A 49 7.19 4.37 -1.82
N SER A 50 8.19 4.84 -1.10
CA SER A 50 9.36 5.55 -1.64
C SER A 50 10.67 4.99 -1.08
N ASP A 51 11.78 5.24 -1.79
CA ASP A 51 13.11 4.85 -1.33
C ASP A 51 13.43 5.43 0.06
N TRP A 52 13.03 6.68 0.32
CA TRP A 52 13.26 7.31 1.62
C TRP A 52 12.51 6.63 2.75
N GLU A 53 11.21 6.39 2.58
CA GLU A 53 10.40 5.70 3.60
C GLU A 53 10.98 4.31 3.86
N HIS A 54 11.20 3.54 2.80
CA HIS A 54 11.65 2.17 2.89
C HIS A 54 13.02 2.08 3.60
N ALA A 55 13.98 2.93 3.22
CA ALA A 55 15.28 2.99 3.88
C ALA A 55 15.18 3.45 5.34
N HIS A 56 14.30 4.41 5.65
CA HIS A 56 14.07 4.87 7.02
C HIS A 56 13.54 3.74 7.90
N VAL A 57 12.56 2.96 7.42
CA VAL A 57 11.97 1.86 8.18
C VAL A 57 12.96 0.71 8.35
N LEU A 58 13.72 0.36 7.32
CA LEU A 58 14.81 -0.62 7.44
C LEU A 58 15.81 -0.20 8.53
N ALA A 59 16.23 1.07 8.54
CA ALA A 59 17.17 1.58 9.53
C ALA A 59 16.59 1.61 10.95
N ARG A 60 15.32 2.02 11.10
CA ARG A 60 14.64 2.16 12.40
C ARG A 60 14.22 0.81 13.00
N CYS A 61 13.65 -0.07 12.18
CA CYS A 61 12.97 -1.29 12.62
C CYS A 61 13.78 -2.56 12.33
N GLY A 62 14.86 -2.47 11.54
CA GLY A 62 15.68 -3.62 11.13
C GLY A 62 14.95 -4.60 10.21
N CYS A 63 13.82 -4.20 9.63
CA CYS A 63 12.97 -5.00 8.76
C CYS A 63 12.11 -4.10 7.86
N THR A 64 11.40 -4.68 6.90
CA THR A 64 10.52 -3.96 5.96
C THR A 64 9.32 -3.33 6.66
N ASP A 65 8.66 -2.38 6.02
CA ASP A 65 7.41 -1.76 6.51
C ASP A 65 6.36 -2.82 6.84
N THR A 66 6.15 -3.77 5.92
CA THR A 66 5.18 -4.84 6.08
C THR A 66 5.51 -5.72 7.28
N GLU A 67 6.79 -6.07 7.49
CA GLU A 67 7.21 -6.82 8.66
C GLU A 67 6.95 -6.06 9.95
N ALA A 68 7.35 -4.80 10.01
CA ALA A 68 7.19 -3.97 11.18
C ALA A 68 5.70 -3.81 11.54
N LEU A 69 4.84 -3.55 10.55
CA LEU A 69 3.39 -3.50 10.74
C LEU A 69 2.82 -4.83 11.25
N ASP A 70 3.31 -5.97 10.78
CA ASP A 70 2.91 -7.29 11.29
C ASP A 70 3.35 -7.49 12.74
N ARG A 71 4.60 -7.15 13.08
CA ARG A 71 5.14 -7.23 14.45
C ARG A 71 4.35 -6.36 15.42
N PHE A 72 3.91 -5.17 15.00
CA PHE A 72 3.03 -4.32 15.81
C PHE A 72 1.60 -4.84 15.91
N GLY A 73 1.15 -5.77 15.04
CA GLY A 73 -0.23 -6.25 14.99
C GLY A 73 -1.18 -5.36 14.16
N LEU A 74 -0.63 -4.51 13.31
CA LEU A 74 -1.35 -3.62 12.40
C LEU A 74 -1.56 -4.25 11.01
N LEU A 75 -0.70 -5.20 10.60
CA LEU A 75 -0.97 -6.05 9.42
C LEU A 75 -1.94 -7.17 9.81
N ARG A 76 -3.19 -7.05 9.35
CA ARG A 76 -4.28 -7.94 9.75
C ARG A 76 -5.37 -7.99 8.69
N ARG A 77 -6.33 -8.90 8.87
CA ARG A 77 -7.53 -8.94 8.04
C ARG A 77 -8.24 -7.59 8.07
N HIS A 78 -8.55 -7.05 6.89
CA HIS A 78 -9.07 -5.70 6.67
C HIS A 78 -8.08 -4.54 6.89
N ALA A 79 -6.77 -4.80 6.94
CA ALA A 79 -5.77 -3.76 6.75
C ALA A 79 -5.60 -3.43 5.26
N VAL A 80 -5.46 -2.16 4.93
CA VAL A 80 -5.16 -1.68 3.57
C VAL A 80 -3.84 -0.90 3.60
N LEU A 81 -2.86 -1.35 2.83
CA LEU A 81 -1.57 -0.70 2.66
C LEU A 81 -1.59 0.10 1.36
N ALA A 82 -1.44 1.42 1.41
CA ALA A 82 -1.31 2.25 0.22
C ALA A 82 0.09 2.06 -0.40
N HIS A 83 0.15 2.12 -1.73
CA HIS A 83 1.37 2.04 -2.56
C HIS A 83 1.97 0.64 -2.68
N GLY A 84 2.91 0.28 -1.81
CA GLY A 84 3.57 -1.03 -1.82
C GLY A 84 4.62 -1.22 -2.93
N ASN A 85 5.19 -0.14 -3.47
CA ASN A 85 6.14 -0.19 -4.58
C ASN A 85 7.39 -1.02 -4.29
N PHE A 86 7.85 -0.98 -3.03
CA PHE A 86 9.07 -1.65 -2.57
C PHE A 86 8.78 -2.96 -1.81
N LEU A 87 7.59 -3.54 -1.97
CA LEU A 87 7.25 -4.83 -1.35
C LEU A 87 8.07 -5.96 -1.96
N ASP A 88 8.71 -6.75 -1.10
CA ASP A 88 9.44 -7.94 -1.52
C ASP A 88 8.57 -9.22 -1.51
N VAL A 89 9.16 -10.36 -1.90
CA VAL A 89 8.45 -11.64 -1.94
C VAL A 89 7.93 -12.09 -0.57
N GLN A 90 8.66 -11.80 0.51
CA GLN A 90 8.27 -12.16 1.87
C GLN A 90 7.15 -11.25 2.37
N ASP A 91 7.19 -9.96 2.02
CA ASP A 91 6.12 -9.01 2.31
C ASP A 91 4.82 -9.41 1.64
N LEU A 92 4.86 -9.79 0.36
CA LEU A 92 3.69 -10.28 -0.36
C LEU A 92 3.12 -11.55 0.30
N ALA A 93 3.98 -12.47 0.74
CA ALA A 93 3.55 -13.67 1.46
C ALA A 93 2.89 -13.34 2.81
N ARG A 94 3.42 -12.37 3.56
CA ARG A 94 2.83 -11.90 4.83
C ARG A 94 1.48 -11.23 4.61
N ILE A 95 1.37 -10.34 3.62
CA ILE A 95 0.12 -9.65 3.30
C ILE A 95 -0.97 -10.67 2.94
N ALA A 96 -0.65 -11.66 2.09
CA ALA A 96 -1.56 -12.73 1.73
C ALA A 96 -1.97 -13.57 2.97
N ALA A 97 -1.01 -13.98 3.79
CA ALA A 97 -1.26 -14.77 5.00
C ALA A 97 -2.10 -14.04 6.05
N ARG A 98 -2.04 -12.69 6.09
CA ARG A 98 -2.85 -11.86 6.98
C ARG A 98 -4.19 -11.44 6.39
N GLU A 99 -4.50 -11.82 5.16
CA GLU A 99 -5.69 -11.35 4.42
C GLU A 99 -5.78 -9.82 4.39
N ALA A 100 -4.62 -9.15 4.34
CA ALA A 100 -4.54 -7.70 4.12
C ALA A 100 -4.64 -7.40 2.62
N ALA A 101 -4.79 -6.13 2.27
CA ALA A 101 -4.89 -5.67 0.90
C ALA A 101 -3.92 -4.52 0.61
N VAL A 102 -3.56 -4.36 -0.67
CA VAL A 102 -2.82 -3.22 -1.17
C VAL A 102 -3.75 -2.29 -1.96
N ALA A 103 -3.64 -0.99 -1.74
CA ALA A 103 -4.26 0.04 -2.58
C ALA A 103 -3.20 0.59 -3.55
N HIS A 104 -3.31 0.21 -4.82
CA HIS A 104 -2.41 0.68 -5.86
C HIS A 104 -2.80 2.11 -6.29
N CYS A 105 -1.86 3.05 -6.15
CA CYS A 105 -2.06 4.48 -6.43
C CYS A 105 -1.19 4.94 -7.63
N PRO A 106 -1.43 4.44 -8.85
CA PRO A 106 -0.50 4.54 -9.98
C PRO A 106 -0.13 5.97 -10.37
N ILE A 107 -1.08 6.91 -10.30
CA ILE A 107 -0.79 8.31 -10.62
C ILE A 107 0.16 8.89 -9.57
N SER A 108 -0.13 8.72 -8.29
CA SER A 108 0.74 9.20 -7.20
C SER A 108 2.14 8.58 -7.29
N ASN A 109 2.21 7.26 -7.50
CA ASN A 109 3.46 6.53 -7.63
C ASN A 109 4.35 7.11 -8.75
N ALA A 110 3.76 7.49 -9.88
CA ALA A 110 4.50 8.07 -11.00
C ALA A 110 5.11 9.45 -10.68
N PHE A 111 4.58 10.16 -9.68
CA PHE A 111 5.08 11.48 -9.27
C PHE A 111 6.04 11.41 -8.09
N PHE A 112 5.86 10.45 -7.17
CA PHE A 112 6.51 10.49 -5.84
C PHE A 112 7.24 9.22 -5.44
N ALA A 113 6.95 8.07 -6.07
CA ALA A 113 7.58 6.81 -5.71
C ALA A 113 8.80 6.47 -6.58
N ASP A 114 8.97 7.16 -7.71
CA ASP A 114 10.00 6.89 -8.74
C ASP A 114 10.11 5.40 -9.13
N SER A 115 9.00 4.68 -9.00
CA SER A 115 8.93 3.23 -9.14
C SER A 115 7.53 2.77 -9.54
N VAL A 116 7.44 1.57 -10.09
CA VAL A 116 6.18 0.95 -10.50
C VAL A 116 5.89 -0.26 -9.60
N LEU A 117 4.76 -0.25 -8.90
CA LEU A 117 4.27 -1.44 -8.21
C LEU A 117 4.06 -2.59 -9.21
N PRO A 118 4.72 -3.76 -9.05
CA PRO A 118 4.55 -4.92 -9.93
C PRO A 118 3.21 -5.64 -9.65
N VAL A 119 2.08 -4.98 -9.98
CA VAL A 119 0.73 -5.43 -9.60
C VAL A 119 0.41 -6.85 -10.07
N ARG A 120 0.90 -7.28 -11.24
CA ARG A 120 0.72 -8.66 -11.72
C ARG A 120 1.37 -9.68 -10.78
N ALA A 121 2.60 -9.42 -10.33
CA ALA A 121 3.34 -10.32 -9.44
C ALA A 121 2.70 -10.42 -8.05
N LEU A 122 2.09 -9.33 -7.60
CA LEU A 122 1.29 -9.27 -6.37
C LEU A 122 0.02 -10.11 -6.48
N LEU A 123 -0.74 -9.94 -7.57
CA LEU A 123 -1.98 -10.71 -7.82
C LEU A 123 -1.71 -12.21 -7.97
N ASP A 124 -0.61 -12.59 -8.62
CA ASP A 124 -0.19 -13.99 -8.77
C ASP A 124 0.12 -14.70 -7.45
N ARG A 125 0.42 -13.92 -6.41
CA ARG A 125 0.69 -14.41 -5.06
C ARG A 125 -0.56 -14.39 -4.17
N GLY A 126 -1.72 -14.11 -4.73
CA GLY A 126 -3.00 -14.12 -4.00
C GLY A 126 -3.19 -12.91 -3.08
N VAL A 127 -2.42 -11.84 -3.23
CA VAL A 127 -2.62 -10.61 -2.48
C VAL A 127 -3.83 -9.85 -3.05
N ASN A 128 -4.74 -9.42 -2.16
CA ASN A 128 -5.86 -8.57 -2.54
C ASN A 128 -5.36 -7.18 -2.96
N CYS A 129 -5.82 -6.68 -4.10
CA CYS A 129 -5.45 -5.36 -4.60
C CYS A 129 -6.68 -4.55 -5.02
N GLY A 130 -6.72 -3.28 -4.59
CA GLY A 130 -7.65 -2.27 -5.09
C GLY A 130 -6.92 -1.11 -5.76
N LEU A 131 -7.66 -0.13 -6.26
CA LEU A 131 -7.12 1.13 -6.77
C LEU A 131 -7.39 2.28 -5.78
N GLY A 132 -6.40 3.13 -5.59
CA GLY A 132 -6.51 4.40 -4.87
C GLY A 132 -6.18 5.57 -5.78
N THR A 133 -6.82 6.71 -5.56
CA THR A 133 -6.47 7.98 -6.24
C THR A 133 -5.32 8.69 -5.56
N ASP A 134 -5.22 8.53 -4.24
CA ASP A 134 -4.25 9.18 -3.38
C ASP A 134 -4.17 10.70 -3.58
N ILE A 135 -5.33 11.38 -3.57
CA ILE A 135 -5.35 12.84 -3.63
C ILE A 135 -4.65 13.41 -2.39
N ALA A 136 -3.66 14.30 -2.49
CA ALA A 136 -3.20 15.03 -3.68
C ALA A 136 -1.87 14.54 -4.28
N GLY A 137 -1.34 13.40 -3.84
CA GLY A 137 -0.19 12.75 -4.50
C GLY A 137 -0.53 12.36 -5.94
N GLY A 138 -1.70 11.76 -6.15
CA GLY A 138 -2.37 11.75 -7.44
C GLY A 138 -3.13 13.07 -7.66
N PHE A 139 -3.06 13.63 -8.86
CA PHE A 139 -3.81 14.85 -9.18
C PHE A 139 -5.28 14.60 -9.53
N SER A 140 -5.66 13.34 -9.83
CA SER A 140 -6.99 13.00 -10.35
C SER A 140 -7.83 12.22 -9.34
N PRO A 141 -9.06 12.68 -9.03
CA PRO A 141 -9.97 11.95 -8.16
C PRO A 141 -10.68 10.80 -8.90
N SER A 142 -10.45 10.63 -10.21
CA SER A 142 -11.12 9.61 -11.02
C SER A 142 -10.44 8.25 -10.85
N ILE A 143 -11.21 7.26 -10.36
CA ILE A 143 -10.77 5.86 -10.33
C ILE A 143 -10.54 5.33 -11.75
N PHE A 144 -11.28 5.81 -12.75
CA PHE A 144 -11.06 5.41 -14.15
C PHE A 144 -9.73 5.92 -14.71
N GLU A 145 -9.30 7.11 -14.31
CA GLU A 145 -7.98 7.62 -14.70
C GLU A 145 -6.86 6.83 -14.03
N ASN A 146 -7.03 6.50 -12.74
CA ASN A 146 -6.10 5.61 -12.05
C ASN A 146 -6.08 4.19 -12.66
N ALA A 147 -7.22 3.65 -13.09
CA ALA A 147 -7.26 2.36 -13.79
C ALA A 147 -6.47 2.40 -15.12
N ARG A 148 -6.60 3.48 -15.89
CA ARG A 148 -5.79 3.68 -17.11
C ARG A 148 -4.30 3.77 -16.78
N ALA A 149 -3.95 4.55 -15.76
CA ALA A 149 -2.57 4.71 -15.30
C ALA A 149 -1.96 3.37 -14.83
N ALA A 150 -2.72 2.54 -14.12
CA ALA A 150 -2.29 1.20 -13.71
C ALA A 150 -1.94 0.30 -14.90
N VAL A 151 -2.75 0.32 -15.97
CA VAL A 151 -2.46 -0.47 -17.18
C VAL A 151 -1.20 0.06 -17.87
N LEU A 152 -1.06 1.38 -17.99
CA LEU A 152 0.11 2.00 -18.63
C LEU A 152 1.40 1.71 -17.87
N SER A 153 1.40 1.89 -16.55
CA SER A 153 2.57 1.62 -15.70
C SER A 153 2.97 0.14 -15.73
N ALA A 154 2.00 -0.78 -15.66
CA ALA A 154 2.27 -2.21 -15.79
C ALA A 154 2.86 -2.58 -17.16
N ARG A 155 2.40 -1.94 -18.25
CA ARG A 155 2.99 -2.15 -19.59
C ARG A 155 4.40 -1.60 -19.66
N MET A 156 4.64 -0.39 -19.15
CA MET A 156 5.98 0.22 -19.11
C MET A 156 6.96 -0.63 -18.29
N LEU A 157 6.54 -1.22 -17.17
CA LEU A 157 7.37 -2.14 -16.41
C LEU A 157 7.69 -3.42 -17.19
N ALA A 158 6.68 -4.03 -17.81
CA ALA A 158 6.82 -5.31 -18.50
C ALA A 158 7.61 -5.19 -19.82
N SER A 159 7.38 -4.14 -20.59
CA SER A 159 8.08 -3.92 -21.86
C SER A 159 9.32 -3.07 -21.73
N GLY A 160 9.49 -2.35 -20.63
CA GLY A 160 10.55 -1.36 -20.44
C GLY A 160 10.38 -0.11 -21.29
N THR A 161 11.24 0.86 -21.02
CA THR A 161 11.16 2.20 -21.63
C THR A 161 12.42 2.63 -22.38
N ASP A 162 13.52 1.85 -22.35
CA ASP A 162 14.79 2.21 -23.00
C ASP A 162 14.76 1.93 -24.52
N PRO A 163 14.74 2.96 -25.39
CA PRO A 163 14.70 2.77 -26.83
C PRO A 163 16.00 2.19 -27.40
N GLY A 164 17.13 2.31 -26.70
CA GLY A 164 18.44 1.79 -27.10
C GLY A 164 18.57 0.27 -26.95
N ARG A 165 17.63 -0.38 -26.25
CA ARG A 165 17.58 -1.84 -26.08
C ARG A 165 16.63 -2.46 -27.10
N ALA A 166 16.93 -3.69 -27.53
CA ALA A 166 16.02 -4.48 -28.36
C ALA A 166 14.70 -4.74 -27.60
N PRO A 167 13.53 -4.81 -28.27
CA PRO A 167 12.24 -4.97 -27.60
C PRO A 167 12.17 -6.10 -26.55
N ALA A 168 12.79 -7.25 -26.81
CA ALA A 168 12.81 -8.39 -25.89
C ALA A 168 13.66 -8.15 -24.63
N ALA A 169 14.54 -7.15 -24.63
CA ALA A 169 15.47 -6.83 -23.55
C ALA A 169 15.12 -5.53 -22.81
N ARG A 170 14.02 -4.86 -23.16
CA ARG A 170 13.67 -3.57 -22.56
C ARG A 170 13.06 -3.71 -21.16
N GLY A 171 12.22 -4.72 -20.95
CA GLY A 171 11.46 -4.95 -19.71
C GLY A 171 12.30 -5.26 -18.48
N ALA A 172 11.62 -5.53 -17.37
CA ALA A 172 12.23 -6.16 -16.20
C ALA A 172 12.83 -7.51 -16.64
N GLY A 173 14.15 -7.50 -16.89
CA GLY A 173 14.94 -8.64 -17.36
C GLY A 173 14.96 -9.78 -16.38
#